data_AF-Q0W5N9-F1
#
_entry.id   AF-Q0W5N9-F1
#
_cell.length_a   1.000
_cell.length_b   1.000
_cell.length_c   1.000
_cell.angle_alpha   90.00
_cell.angle_beta   90.00
_cell.angle_gamma   90.00
#
_symmetry.space_group_name_H-M   'P 1'
#
loop_
_entity.id
_entity.type
_entity.pdbx_description
1 polymer ?
#
loop_
_entity_poly.entity_id
_entity_poly.type
_entity_poly.pdbx_seq_one_letter_code
_entity_poly.pdbx_strand_id
1 'polypeptide(L)'
;MILRILLGAVIGAVFGYIVGWIIEMFPNFNSALLSGITALTGIGGVRTPALLAALGFILGILGGLLNGLAAHSRRKDRYRILR
;
A
#
# COMPACT_ATOMS: atom_id res chain seq x y z
N MET A 1 13.28 10.84 -6.88
CA MET A 1 12.72 9.47 -7.00
C MET A 1 12.25 8.97 -5.64
N ILE A 2 13.12 8.98 -4.62
CA ILE A 2 12.79 8.67 -3.22
C ILE A 2 11.61 9.48 -2.67
N LEU A 3 11.60 10.81 -2.88
CA LEU A 3 10.54 11.66 -2.30
C LEU A 3 9.13 11.29 -2.78
N ARG A 4 8.97 10.86 -4.03
CA ARG A 4 7.68 10.39 -4.58
C ARG A 4 7.25 9.06 -3.97
N ILE A 5 8.21 8.17 -3.72
CA ILE A 5 7.96 6.87 -3.08
C ILE A 5 7.54 7.11 -1.62
N LEU A 6 8.26 7.95 -0.89
CA LEU A 6 7.93 8.32 0.49
C LEU A 6 6.56 8.99 0.59
N LEU A 7 6.26 9.96 -0.28
CA LEU A 7 4.94 10.60 -0.31
C LEU A 7 3.83 9.59 -0.62
N GLY A 8 4.04 8.69 -1.58
CA GLY A 8 3.10 7.61 -1.90
C GLY A 8 2.87 6.69 -0.70
N ALA A 9 3.92 6.33 0.01
CA ALA A 9 3.85 5.48 1.20
C ALA A 9 3.08 6.15 2.34
N VAL A 10 3.36 7.43 2.62
CA VAL A 10 2.67 8.20 3.67
C VAL A 10 1.19 8.37 3.32
N ILE A 11 0.87 8.77 2.08
CA ILE A 11 -0.51 8.93 1.63
C ILE A 11 -1.25 7.58 1.68
N GLY A 12 -0.61 6.52 1.22
CA GLY A 12 -1.17 5.17 1.27
C GLY A 12 -1.44 4.71 2.70
N ALA A 13 -0.52 4.98 3.63
CA ALA A 13 -0.70 4.65 5.05
C ALA A 13 -1.87 5.40 5.68
N VAL A 14 -1.95 6.72 5.43
CA VAL A 14 -3.05 7.57 5.92
C VAL A 14 -4.38 7.10 5.35
N PHE A 15 -4.45 6.80 4.05
CA PHE A 15 -5.66 6.30 3.41
C PHE A 15 -6.07 4.94 3.96
N GLY A 16 -5.12 4.01 4.12
CA GLY A 16 -5.36 2.71 4.73
C GLY A 16 -5.87 2.80 6.17
N TYR A 17 -5.32 3.75 6.96
CA TYR A 17 -5.79 4.01 8.32
C TYR A 17 -7.25 4.49 8.35
N ILE A 18 -7.60 5.45 7.48
CA ILE A 18 -8.97 5.97 7.37
C ILE A 18 -9.94 4.87 6.93
N VAL A 19 -9.58 4.09 5.90
CA VAL A 19 -10.40 2.97 5.44
C VAL A 19 -10.57 1.92 6.53
N GLY A 20 -9.52 1.62 7.28
CA GLY A 20 -9.62 0.68 8.39
C GLY A 20 -10.53 1.16 9.52
N TRP A 21 -10.59 2.47 9.79
CA TRP A 21 -11.60 3.07 10.67
C TRP A 21 -13.02 2.88 10.15
N ILE A 22 -13.25 3.08 8.86
CA ILE A 22 -14.55 2.84 8.22
C ILE A 22 -14.93 1.35 8.34
N ILE A 23 -13.98 0.45 8.15
CA ILE A 23 -14.18 -1.00 8.28
C ILE A 23 -14.48 -1.39 9.73
N GLU A 24 -13.88 -0.74 10.73
CA GLU A 24 -14.20 -0.98 12.14
C GLU A 24 -15.68 -0.70 12.47
N MET A 25 -16.39 0.15 11.70
CA MET A 25 -17.83 0.36 11.86
C MET A 25 -18.68 -0.87 11.46
N PHE A 26 -18.09 -1.85 10.76
CA PHE A 26 -18.76 -3.07 10.33
C PHE A 26 -18.22 -4.29 11.11
N PRO A 27 -18.76 -4.59 12.30
CA PRO A 27 -18.17 -5.56 13.24
C PRO A 27 -18.02 -6.98 12.67
N ASN A 28 -19.00 -7.44 11.88
CA ASN A 28 -18.96 -8.76 11.25
C ASN A 28 -17.91 -8.87 10.14
N PHE A 29 -17.70 -7.80 9.38
CA PHE A 29 -16.68 -7.76 8.33
C PHE A 29 -15.29 -7.67 8.95
N ASN A 30 -15.15 -6.84 9.98
CA ASN A 30 -13.92 -6.66 10.74
C ASN A 30 -13.43 -7.99 11.36
N SER A 31 -14.31 -8.74 12.00
CA SER A 31 -13.96 -10.05 12.59
C SER A 31 -13.55 -11.08 11.53
N ALA A 32 -14.24 -11.12 10.37
CA ALA A 32 -13.88 -11.99 9.26
C ALA A 32 -12.51 -11.64 8.66
N LEU A 33 -12.22 -10.34 8.51
CA LEU A 33 -10.93 -9.84 8.04
C LEU A 33 -9.79 -10.22 8.99
N LEU A 34 -9.95 -9.93 10.28
CA LEU A 34 -8.96 -10.27 11.29
C LEU A 34 -8.75 -11.78 11.41
N SER A 35 -9.83 -12.56 11.36
CA SER A 35 -9.77 -14.03 11.36
C SER A 35 -8.99 -14.56 10.15
N GLY A 36 -9.31 -14.08 8.94
CA GLY A 36 -8.61 -14.48 7.72
C GLY A 36 -7.12 -14.12 7.74
N ILE A 37 -6.78 -12.93 8.23
CA ILE A 37 -5.38 -12.50 8.31
C ILE A 37 -4.62 -13.27 9.39
N THR A 38 -5.24 -13.51 10.54
CA THR A 38 -4.64 -14.32 11.62
C THR A 38 -4.40 -15.75 11.11
N ALA A 39 -5.33 -16.33 10.35
CA ALA A 39 -5.17 -17.65 9.76
C ALA A 39 -4.04 -17.71 8.72
N LEU A 40 -3.85 -16.65 7.93
CA LEU A 40 -2.82 -16.59 6.88
C LEU A 40 -1.43 -16.28 7.41
N THR A 41 -1.32 -15.43 8.45
CA THR A 41 -0.04 -14.87 8.90
C THR A 41 0.38 -15.35 10.29
N GLY A 42 -0.55 -15.93 11.07
CA GLY A 42 -0.35 -16.22 12.49
C GLY A 42 -0.30 -14.99 13.39
N ILE A 43 -0.46 -13.78 12.85
CA ILE A 43 -0.38 -12.52 13.60
C ILE A 43 -1.78 -12.16 14.10
N GLY A 44 -1.98 -12.21 15.41
CA GLY A 44 -3.21 -11.81 16.10
C GLY A 44 -3.03 -10.57 16.97
N GLY A 45 -4.13 -9.88 17.27
CA GLY A 45 -4.14 -8.74 18.22
C GLY A 45 -3.82 -7.37 17.61
N VAL A 46 -3.65 -7.28 16.29
CA VAL A 46 -3.46 -6.00 15.59
C VAL A 46 -4.82 -5.40 15.24
N ARG A 47 -5.00 -4.10 15.49
CA ARG A 47 -6.21 -3.39 15.10
C ARG A 47 -6.27 -3.21 13.57
N THR A 48 -7.45 -3.38 13.00
CA THR A 48 -7.73 -3.29 11.56
C THR A 48 -7.28 -1.98 10.91
N PRO A 49 -7.40 -0.80 11.55
CA PRO A 49 -6.82 0.44 11.06
C PRO A 49 -5.30 0.40 10.91
N ALA A 50 -4.60 -0.16 11.90
CA ALA A 50 -3.15 -0.30 11.83
C ALA A 50 -2.74 -1.29 10.72
N LEU A 51 -3.52 -2.35 10.56
CA LEU A 51 -3.27 -3.38 9.57
C LEU A 51 -3.46 -2.85 8.14
N LEU A 52 -4.57 -2.14 7.88
CA LEU A 52 -4.79 -1.50 6.59
C LEU A 52 -3.85 -0.33 6.35
N ALA A 53 -3.44 0.42 7.37
CA ALA A 53 -2.40 1.43 7.24
C ALA A 53 -1.08 0.82 6.78
N ALA A 54 -0.67 -0.32 7.36
CA ALA A 54 0.52 -1.03 6.94
C ALA A 54 0.40 -1.54 5.49
N LEU A 55 -0.75 -2.09 5.10
CA LEU A 55 -1.01 -2.49 3.71
C LEU A 55 -0.97 -1.29 2.75
N GLY A 56 -1.62 -0.20 3.11
CA GLY A 56 -1.62 1.05 2.33
C GLY A 56 -0.21 1.63 2.18
N PHE A 57 0.62 1.56 3.22
CA PHE A 57 2.03 1.96 3.17
C PHE A 57 2.82 1.12 2.16
N ILE A 58 2.71 -0.21 2.23
CA ILE A 58 3.39 -1.14 1.32
C ILE A 58 2.96 -0.88 -0.13
N LEU A 59 1.65 -0.75 -0.37
CA LEU A 59 1.10 -0.44 -1.69
C LEU A 59 1.55 0.93 -2.19
N GLY A 60 1.65 1.93 -1.32
CA GLY A 60 2.17 3.26 -1.63
C GLY A 60 3.64 3.23 -2.06
N ILE A 61 4.48 2.44 -1.38
CA ILE A 61 5.87 2.21 -1.79
C ILE A 61 5.93 1.53 -3.16
N LEU A 62 5.19 0.43 -3.33
CA LEU A 62 5.17 -0.33 -4.58
C LEU A 62 4.70 0.52 -5.77
N GLY A 63 3.62 1.29 -5.59
CA GLY A 63 3.12 2.21 -6.61
C GLY A 63 4.16 3.28 -6.97
N GLY A 64 4.86 3.84 -5.97
CA GLY A 64 5.95 4.78 -6.19
C GLY A 64 7.12 4.18 -6.98
N LEU A 65 7.52 2.95 -6.64
CA LEU A 65 8.58 2.21 -7.31
C LEU A 65 8.23 1.89 -8.77
N LEU A 66 7.03 1.34 -9.01
CA LEU A 66 6.57 0.97 -10.35
C LEU A 66 6.49 2.20 -11.27
N ASN A 67 5.98 3.32 -10.77
CA ASN A 67 5.92 4.56 -11.53
C ASN A 67 7.33 5.12 -11.82
N GLY A 68 8.26 4.96 -10.88
CA GLY A 68 9.68 5.25 -11.07
C GLY A 68 10.33 4.40 -12.16
N LEU A 69 10.12 3.09 -12.14
CA LEU A 69 10.63 2.16 -13.16
C LEU A 69 10.04 2.47 -14.54
N ALA A 70 8.72 2.67 -14.62
CA ALA A 70 8.04 2.99 -15.87
C ALA A 70 8.54 4.32 -16.48
N ALA A 71 8.82 5.31 -15.63
CA ALA A 71 9.43 6.57 -16.07
C ALA A 71 10.87 6.39 -16.57
N HIS A 72 11.65 5.50 -15.95
CA HIS A 72 13.01 5.20 -16.37
C HIS A 72 13.05 4.43 -17.71
N SER A 73 12.17 3.43 -17.87
CA SER A 73 12.06 2.65 -19.11
C SER A 73 11.70 3.54 -20.31
N ARG A 74 10.73 4.45 -20.16
CA ARG A 74 10.34 5.39 -21.21
C ARG A 74 11.46 6.33 -21.66
N ARG A 75 12.38 6.70 -20.76
CA ARG A 75 13.57 7.49 -21.14
C ARG A 75 14.55 6.65 -21.96
N LYS A 76 14.79 5.40 -21.56
CA LYS A 76 15.73 4.50 -22.24
C LYS A 76 15.33 4.21 -23.69
N ASP A 77 14.04 3.99 -23.95
CA ASP A 77 13.55 3.77 -25.31
C ASP A 77 13.72 5.01 -26.19
N ARG A 78 13.52 6.23 -25.63
CA ARG A 78 13.69 7.47 -26.38
C ARG A 78 15.11 7.67 -26.92
N TYR A 79 16.13 7.21 -26.20
CA TYR A 79 17.53 7.27 -26.65
C TYR A 79 17.88 6.20 -27.70
N ARG A 80 17.10 5.12 -27.81
CA ARG A 80 17.29 4.09 -28.84
C ARG A 80 16.79 4.52 -30.22
N ILE A 81 15.80 5.39 -30.28
CA ILE A 81 15.17 5.85 -31.54
C ILE A 81 16.01 6.96 -32.21
N LEU A 82 16.97 7.55 -31.49
CA LEU A 82 17.85 8.63 -31.96
C LEU A 82 19.23 8.12 -32.43
N ARG A 83 19.43 6.81 -32.50
CA ARG A 83 20.63 6.14 -33.05
C ARG A 83 20.24 5.36 -34.29
#